data_AF-A0A7X2H2V6-F1
#
_entry.id   AF-A0A7X2H2V6-F1
#
_cell.length_a   1.000
_cell.length_b   1.000
_cell.length_c   1.000
_cell.angle_alpha   90.00
_cell.angle_beta   90.00
_cell.angle_gamma   90.00
#
_symmetry.space_group_name_H-M   'P 1'
#
loop_
_entity.id
_entity.type
_entity.pdbx_description
1 polymer ?
#
loop_
_entity_poly.entity_id
_entity_poly.type
_entity_poly.pdbx_seq_one_letter_code
_entity_poly.pdbx_strand_id
1 'polypeptide(L)'
;MINDILKYFGSCVIALGLIFCIPIGMDGGTIFSVLSLAIGALSIGLFFIGFGALLQSTHRIEMKIAGSKPHVPSKYFIPPSEKPSNVKD
;
A
#
# COMPACT_ATOMS: atom_id res chain seq x y z
N MET A 1 -3.14 -1.49 5.90
CA MET A 1 -3.51 -2.88 5.55
C MET A 1 -2.85 -3.35 4.26
N ILE A 2 -3.18 -2.84 3.06
CA ILE A 2 -2.49 -3.27 1.82
C ILE A 2 -0.98 -2.98 1.84
N ASN A 3 -0.55 -1.81 2.34
CA ASN A 3 0.87 -1.46 2.44
C ASN A 3 1.62 -2.40 3.38
N ASP A 4 1.03 -2.72 4.54
CA ASP A 4 1.64 -3.64 5.50
C ASP A 4 1.84 -5.02 4.87
N ILE A 5 0.85 -5.53 4.13
CA ILE A 5 0.95 -6.80 3.39
C ILE A 5 2.07 -6.75 2.34
N LEU A 6 2.14 -5.69 1.53
CA LEU A 6 3.18 -5.57 0.49
C LEU A 6 4.58 -5.40 1.09
N LYS A 7 4.71 -4.70 2.23
CA LYS A 7 5.96 -4.61 2.98
C LYS A 7 6.39 -5.95 3.55
N TYR A 8 5.49 -6.68 4.21
CA TYR A 8 5.79 -8.01 4.74
C TYR A 8 6.13 -8.99 3.62
N PHE A 9 5.40 -8.93 2.49
CA PHE A 9 5.69 -9.75 1.33
C PHE A 9 7.07 -9.45 0.74
N GLY A 10 7.40 -8.19 0.49
CA GLY A 10 8.72 -7.79 0.00
C GLY A 10 9.86 -8.18 0.95
N SER A 11 9.67 -8.01 2.26
CA SER A 11 10.63 -8.49 3.27
C SER A 11 10.79 -10.01 3.24
N CYS A 12 9.70 -10.76 3.05
CA CYS A 12 9.72 -12.21 3.00
C CYS A 12 10.46 -12.70 1.74
N VAL A 13 10.26 -12.04 0.60
CA VAL A 13 10.99 -12.31 -0.65
C VAL A 13 12.49 -12.11 -0.48
N ILE A 14 12.91 -11.04 0.19
CA ILE A 14 14.34 -10.80 0.50
C ILE A 14 14.89 -11.90 1.39
N ALA A 15 14.18 -12.23 2.48
CA ALA A 15 14.61 -13.25 3.42
C ALA A 15 14.76 -14.62 2.75
N LEU A 16 13.76 -15.04 1.96
CA LEU A 16 13.81 -16.28 1.21
C LEU A 16 14.94 -16.27 0.18
N GLY A 17 15.11 -15.19 -0.58
CA GLY A 17 16.19 -15.05 -1.56
C GLY A 17 17.58 -15.19 -0.93
N LEU A 18 17.79 -14.61 0.25
CA LEU A 18 19.03 -14.75 1.01
C LEU A 18 19.22 -16.18 1.55
N ILE A 19 18.16 -16.84 2.00
CA ILE A 19 18.22 -18.25 2.44
C ILE A 19 18.64 -19.15 1.27
N PHE A 20 18.11 -18.92 0.07
CA PHE A 20 18.47 -19.70 -1.12
C PHE A 20 19.91 -19.44 -1.61
N CYS A 21 20.52 -18.30 -1.30
CA CYS A 21 21.95 -18.07 -1.59
C CYS A 21 22.88 -19.05 -0.87
N ILE A 22 22.51 -19.55 0.31
CA ILE A 22 23.35 -20.43 1.13
C ILE A 22 23.58 -21.80 0.44
N PRO A 23 22.55 -22.59 0.08
CA PRO A 23 22.76 -23.88 -0.58
C PRO A 23 23.43 -23.73 -1.94
N ILE A 24 23.09 -22.68 -2.71
CA ILE A 24 23.71 -22.41 -4.03
C ILE A 24 25.21 -22.14 -3.88
N GLY A 25 25.61 -21.42 -2.83
CA GLY A 25 27.02 -21.20 -2.53
C GLY A 25 27.75 -22.47 -2.07
N MET A 26 27.06 -23.37 -1.36
CA MET A 26 27.63 -24.64 -0.87
C MET A 26 27.78 -25.70 -1.97
N ASP A 27 26.88 -25.76 -2.94
CA ASP A 27 26.92 -26.71 -4.07
C ASP A 27 27.95 -26.34 -5.16
N GLY A 28 28.89 -25.44 -4.86
CA GLY A 28 29.91 -24.99 -5.82
C GLY A 28 29.39 -23.99 -6.85
N GLY A 29 28.26 -23.33 -6.58
CA GLY A 29 27.76 -22.24 -7.41
C GLY A 29 28.82 -21.17 -7.61
N THR A 30 28.99 -20.73 -8.86
CA THR A 30 29.89 -19.61 -9.17
C THR A 30 29.51 -18.38 -8.36
N ILE A 31 30.52 -17.63 -7.88
CA ILE A 31 30.33 -16.38 -7.15
C ILE A 31 29.37 -15.43 -7.88
N PHE A 32 29.45 -15.43 -9.22
CA PHE A 32 28.58 -14.64 -10.09
C PHE A 32 27.10 -15.03 -9.98
N SER A 33 26.79 -16.32 -9.83
CA SER A 33 25.42 -16.83 -9.66
C SER A 33 24.84 -16.42 -8.31
N VAL A 34 25.62 -16.56 -7.23
CA VAL A 34 25.19 -16.15 -5.89
C VAL A 34 24.97 -14.63 -5.83
N LEU A 35 25.88 -13.85 -6.43
CA LEU A 35 25.78 -12.39 -6.45
C LEU A 35 24.58 -11.90 -7.27
N SER A 36 24.35 -12.48 -8.46
CA SER A 36 23.19 -12.12 -9.29
C SER A 36 21.87 -12.49 -8.62
N LEU A 37 21.80 -13.63 -7.92
CA LEU A 37 20.63 -14.02 -7.13
C LEU A 37 20.37 -13.04 -5.98
N ALA A 38 21.41 -12.66 -5.24
CA ALA A 38 21.30 -11.71 -4.13
C ALA A 38 20.82 -10.34 -4.62
N ILE A 39 21.40 -9.82 -5.70
CA ILE A 39 20.98 -8.54 -6.31
C ILE A 39 19.56 -8.63 -6.82
N GLY A 40 19.18 -9.74 -7.46
CA GLY A 40 17.82 -9.97 -7.95
C GLY A 40 16.79 -9.98 -6.82
N ALA A 41 17.06 -10.71 -5.73
CA ALA A 41 16.21 -10.78 -4.56
C ALA A 41 16.03 -9.41 -3.89
N LEU A 42 17.12 -8.64 -3.74
CA LEU A 42 17.06 -7.27 -3.23
C LEU A 42 16.26 -6.36 -4.14
N SER A 43 16.48 -6.41 -5.45
CA SER A 43 15.79 -5.56 -6.42
C SER A 43 14.29 -5.82 -6.43
N ILE A 44 13.87 -7.09 -6.47
CA ILE A 44 12.47 -7.48 -6.44
C ILE A 44 11.85 -7.11 -5.08
N GLY A 45 12.55 -7.39 -3.98
CA GLY A 45 12.09 -7.06 -2.63
C GLY A 45 11.87 -5.56 -2.43
N LEU A 46 12.85 -4.73 -2.80
CA LEU A 46 12.72 -3.27 -2.75
C LEU A 46 11.62 -2.78 -3.70
N PHE A 47 11.47 -3.39 -4.87
CA PHE A 47 10.40 -3.03 -5.80
C PHE A 47 9.02 -3.22 -5.16
N PHE A 48 8.76 -4.36 -4.52
CA PHE A 48 7.49 -4.59 -3.84
C PHE A 48 7.25 -3.65 -2.65
N ILE A 49 8.29 -3.38 -1.86
CA ILE A 49 8.21 -2.43 -0.74
C ILE A 49 7.91 -1.00 -1.24
N GLY A 50 8.65 -0.55 -2.26
CA GLY A 50 8.47 0.76 -2.86
C GLY A 50 7.13 0.90 -3.57
N PHE A 51 6.71 -0.13 -4.30
CA PHE A 51 5.41 -0.17 -4.97
C PHE A 51 4.25 -0.12 -3.98
N GLY A 52 4.36 -0.81 -2.84
CA GLY A 52 3.37 -0.70 -1.75
C GLY A 52 3.25 0.71 -1.17
N ALA A 53 4.39 1.40 -1.02
CA ALA A 53 4.40 2.81 -0.59
C ALA A 53 3.76 3.74 -1.64
N LEU A 54 4.03 3.49 -2.93
CA LEU A 54 3.42 4.24 -4.02
C LEU A 54 1.91 4.04 -4.08
N LEU A 55 1.41 2.81 -3.98
CA LEU A 55 -0.02 2.52 -3.94
C LEU A 55 -0.72 3.24 -2.79
N GLN A 56 -0.10 3.31 -1.61
CA GLN A 56 -0.66 4.08 -0.50
C GLN A 56 -0.72 5.58 -0.81
N SER A 57 0.33 6.13 -1.45
CA SER A 57 0.35 7.53 -1.87
C SER A 57 -0.74 7.81 -2.89
N THR A 58 -0.85 6.98 -3.93
CA THR A 58 -1.88 7.10 -4.97
C THR A 58 -3.27 6.96 -4.39
N HIS A 59 -3.55 5.99 -3.51
CA HIS A 59 -4.85 5.86 -2.85
C HIS A 59 -5.18 7.09 -1.98
N ARG A 60 -4.18 7.69 -1.31
CA ARG A 60 -4.39 8.93 -0.55
C ARG A 60 -4.68 10.12 -1.47
N ILE A 61 -4.03 10.18 -2.63
CA ILE A 61 -4.27 11.20 -3.65
C ILE A 61 -5.66 11.00 -4.26
N GLU A 62 -6.03 9.77 -4.58
CA GLU A 62 -7.35 9.41 -5.09
C GLU A 62 -8.44 9.78 -4.09
N MET A 63 -8.27 9.50 -2.79
CA MET A 63 -9.20 9.99 -1.76
C MET A 63 -9.24 11.52 -1.63
N LYS A 64 -8.15 12.22 -1.95
CA LYS A 64 -8.13 13.69 -2.00
C LYS A 64 -8.77 14.26 -3.27
N ILE A 65 -8.64 13.58 -4.41
CA ILE A 65 -9.12 14.04 -5.73
C ILE A 65 -10.56 13.61 -5.99
N ALA A 66 -10.95 12.40 -5.60
CA ALA A 66 -12.34 11.91 -5.64
C ALA A 66 -13.28 12.71 -4.71
N GLY A 67 -12.71 13.67 -3.98
CA GLY A 67 -13.41 14.55 -3.07
C GLY A 67 -13.78 13.80 -1.80
N SER A 68 -13.54 14.46 -0.68
CA SER A 68 -14.43 14.27 0.45
C SER A 68 -15.86 14.42 -0.06
N LYS A 69 -16.58 13.33 -0.33
CA LYS A 69 -17.99 13.31 0.07
C LYS A 69 -17.90 13.56 1.56
N PRO A 70 -18.35 14.72 2.08
CA PRO A 70 -18.30 14.95 3.50
C PRO A 70 -19.05 13.78 4.13
N HIS A 71 -18.34 12.93 4.86
CA HIS A 71 -18.96 12.23 5.97
C HIS A 71 -19.35 13.34 6.95
N VAL A 72 -20.45 14.02 6.65
CA VAL A 72 -21.23 14.67 7.70
C VAL A 72 -21.54 13.54 8.66
N PRO A 73 -21.02 13.57 9.91
CA PRO A 73 -21.53 12.65 10.90
C PRO A 73 -23.04 12.86 10.92
N SER A 74 -23.81 11.78 10.77
CA SER A 74 -25.27 11.78 10.72
C SER A 74 -25.95 12.36 11.98
N LYS A 75 -25.19 12.98 12.89
CA LYS A 75 -25.68 13.72 14.05
C LYS A 75 -26.24 15.12 13.73
N TYR A 76 -26.11 15.62 12.50
CA TYR A 76 -26.64 16.94 12.12
C TYR A 76 -27.48 16.95 10.84
N PHE A 77 -28.13 15.83 10.48
CA PHE A 77 -29.18 15.87 9.46
C PHE A 77 -30.48 16.37 10.09
N ILE A 78 -30.68 17.70 10.06
CA ILE A 78 -31.99 18.30 10.34
C ILE A 78 -32.72 18.35 8.98
N PRO A 79 -33.81 17.59 8.78
CA PRO A 79 -34.56 17.66 7.53
C PRO A 79 -35.15 19.07 7.34
N PRO A 80 -35.32 19.54 6.10
CA PRO A 80 -35.96 20.83 5.83
C PRO A 80 -37.47 20.70 6.12
N SER A 81 -37.84 20.91 7.38
CA SER A 81 -39.23 21.08 7.78
C SER A 81 -39.69 22.47 7.31
N GLU A 82 -40.45 22.46 6.22
CA GLU A 82 -41.53 23.37 5.83
C GLU A 82 -41.43 24.83 6.31
N LYS A 83 -41.32 25.75 5.33
CA LYS A 83 -41.73 27.15 5.50
C LYS A 83 -43.13 27.19 6.14
N PRO A 84 -43.34 27.84 7.29
CA PRO A 84 -44.68 28.30 7.62
C PRO A 84 -44.98 29.51 6.74
N SER A 85 -45.79 29.28 5.72
CA SER A 85 -46.63 30.32 5.14
C SER A 85 -47.58 30.82 6.23
N ASN A 86 -47.30 31.96 6.84
CA ASN A 86 -48.35 32.82 7.40
C ASN A 86 -47.82 34.24 7.58
N VAL A 87 -47.86 34.99 6.48
CA VAL A 87 -48.17 36.42 6.56
C VAL A 87 -49.65 36.48 6.91
N LYS A 88 -49.96 36.99 8.09
CA LYS A 88 -51.27 37.58 8.36
C LYS A 88 -51.07 38.93 9.02
N ASP A 89 -51.84 39.85 8.46
CA ASP A 89 -51.88 41.30 8.64
C ASP A 89 -52.07 41.76 10.08
#